data_AF-F3GEH6-F1
#
_entry.id   AF-F3GEH6-F1
#
_cell.length_a   1.000
_cell.length_b   1.000
_cell.length_c   1.000
_cell.angle_alpha   90.00
_cell.angle_beta   90.00
_cell.angle_gamma   90.00
#
_symmetry.space_group_name_H-M   'P 1'
#
loop_
_entity.id
_entity.type
_entity.pdbx_description
1 polymer ?
#
loop_
_entity_poly.entity_id
_entity_poly.type
_entity_poly.pdbx_seq_one_letter_code
_entity_poly.pdbx_strand_id
1 'polypeptide(L)'
;MVGDVKNAGGETLRIQMTHDQINDPAQMAKLKAMVDAGDKQGVKIQFTFRDNANGGGGNVLSGDKLKQAADDVKNVVSALGNHPSFVLDTFNEGGKSATQGWADMQSTLIKSARDAGYKGDIVVEDSNWGGGLTAGGESGLVKYADQLKAANGSNNPGLIGSIHEYASGADASSRLSSEIKALTSAG
;
A
#
# COMPACT_ATOMS: atom_id res chain seq x y z
N MET A 1 16.23 -4.23 13.12
CA MET A 1 15.50 -3.97 11.87
C MET A 1 15.67 -2.52 11.41
N VAL A 2 15.10 -1.51 12.08
CA VAL A 2 15.21 -0.10 11.62
C VAL A 2 16.66 0.39 11.55
N GLY A 3 17.46 0.11 12.58
CA GLY A 3 18.90 0.44 12.57
C GLY A 3 19.68 -0.31 11.49
N ASP A 4 19.30 -1.55 11.18
CA ASP A 4 19.95 -2.33 10.13
C ASP A 4 19.66 -1.73 8.74
N VAL A 5 18.41 -1.31 8.49
CA VAL A 5 18.02 -0.59 7.27
C VAL A 5 18.85 0.68 7.12
N LYS A 6 18.94 1.49 8.18
CA LYS A 6 19.74 2.72 8.15
C LYS A 6 21.22 2.45 7.88
N ASN A 7 21.79 1.47 8.56
CA ASN A 7 23.20 1.10 8.42
C ASN A 7 23.52 0.54 7.03
N ALA A 8 22.55 -0.09 6.37
CA ALA A 8 22.65 -0.52 4.98
C ALA A 8 22.44 0.63 3.97
N GLY A 9 22.19 1.86 4.42
CA GLY A 9 21.89 3.02 3.57
C GLY A 9 20.45 3.06 3.04
N GLY A 10 19.57 2.18 3.53
CA GLY A 10 18.16 2.19 3.18
C GLY A 10 17.38 3.29 3.93
N GLU A 11 16.28 3.72 3.31
CA GLU A 11 15.44 4.82 3.82
C GLU A 11 14.04 4.36 4.26
N THR A 12 13.62 3.17 3.84
CA THR A 12 12.27 2.64 4.11
C THR A 12 12.34 1.18 4.54
N LEU A 13 11.61 0.83 5.59
CA LEU A 13 11.32 -0.53 6.01
C LEU A 13 9.84 -0.82 5.75
N ARG A 14 9.55 -1.76 4.84
CA ARG A 14 8.18 -2.20 4.55
C ARG A 14 7.80 -3.40 5.44
N ILE A 15 6.66 -3.31 6.10
CA ILE A 15 6.13 -4.32 7.03
C ILE A 15 4.72 -4.69 6.62
N GLN A 16 4.45 -5.99 6.55
CA GLN A 16 3.12 -6.52 6.26
C GLN A 16 2.49 -7.09 7.52
N MET A 17 1.21 -6.79 7.73
CA MET A 17 0.45 -7.39 8.83
C MET A 17 -0.92 -7.85 8.36
N THR A 18 -1.40 -8.94 8.94
CA THR A 18 -2.75 -9.44 8.72
C THR A 18 -3.73 -8.88 9.75
N HIS A 19 -5.03 -9.15 9.57
CA HIS A 19 -6.09 -8.71 10.49
C HIS A 19 -5.80 -9.17 11.93
N ASP A 20 -5.47 -10.44 12.10
CA ASP A 20 -5.21 -11.03 13.42
C ASP A 20 -4.00 -10.37 14.09
N GLN A 21 -2.97 -10.02 13.31
CA GLN A 21 -1.78 -9.34 13.81
C GLN A 21 -2.08 -7.88 14.18
N ILE A 22 -2.91 -7.18 13.42
CA ILE A 22 -3.33 -5.81 13.74
C ILE A 22 -4.17 -5.79 15.02
N ASN A 23 -4.92 -6.85 15.28
CA ASN A 23 -5.76 -6.98 16.47
C ASN A 23 -5.05 -7.67 17.65
N ASP A 24 -3.79 -8.07 17.50
CA ASP A 24 -2.92 -8.53 18.59
C ASP A 24 -2.18 -7.33 19.22
N PRO A 25 -2.45 -6.98 20.50
CA PRO A 25 -1.77 -5.87 21.18
C PRO A 25 -0.25 -5.99 21.18
N ALA A 26 0.31 -7.20 21.23
CA ALA A 26 1.74 -7.41 21.24
C ALA A 26 2.39 -7.10 19.88
N GLN A 27 1.69 -7.36 18.78
CA GLN A 27 2.18 -7.03 17.44
C GLN A 27 2.03 -5.54 17.15
N MET A 28 0.91 -4.92 17.54
CA MET A 28 0.74 -3.47 17.42
C MET A 28 1.75 -2.69 18.26
N ALA A 29 2.11 -3.18 19.45
CA ALA A 29 3.18 -2.60 20.24
C ALA A 29 4.54 -2.65 19.51
N LYS A 30 4.84 -3.75 18.79
CA LYS A 30 6.05 -3.85 17.96
C LYS A 30 6.01 -2.90 16.78
N LEU A 31 4.89 -2.79 16.07
CA LEU A 31 4.73 -1.83 14.96
C LEU A 31 4.97 -0.40 15.46
N LYS A 32 4.34 -0.02 16.58
CA LYS A 32 4.55 1.28 17.20
C LYS A 32 6.02 1.52 17.55
N ALA A 33 6.69 0.55 18.17
CA ALA A 33 8.11 0.67 18.50
C ALA A 33 9.00 0.84 17.25
N MET A 34 8.65 0.21 16.13
CA MET A 34 9.33 0.40 14.85
C MET A 34 9.12 1.81 14.29
N VAL A 35 7.88 2.34 14.36
CA VAL A 35 7.57 3.73 13.97
C VAL A 35 8.33 4.73 14.85
N ASP A 36 8.29 4.57 16.17
CA ASP A 36 9.03 5.43 17.11
C ASP A 36 10.56 5.40 16.83
N ALA A 37 11.09 4.26 16.40
CA ALA A 37 12.49 4.13 15.99
C ALA A 37 12.77 4.78 14.62
N GLY A 38 11.81 4.69 13.69
CA GLY A 38 11.87 5.32 12.38
C GLY A 38 11.94 6.84 12.46
N ASP A 39 11.09 7.44 13.30
CA ASP A 39 11.09 8.88 13.59
C ASP A 39 12.46 9.38 14.07
N LYS A 40 13.12 8.61 14.94
CA LYS A 40 14.44 8.96 15.50
C LYS A 40 15.58 8.85 14.49
N GLN A 41 15.45 7.92 13.55
CA GLN A 41 16.55 7.54 12.64
C GLN A 41 16.37 8.07 11.21
N GLY A 42 15.23 8.72 10.93
CA GLY A 42 14.88 9.18 9.60
C GLY A 42 14.63 8.02 8.63
N VAL A 43 14.07 6.92 9.11
CA VAL A 43 13.69 5.75 8.30
C VAL A 43 12.17 5.66 8.27
N LYS A 44 11.58 5.62 7.07
CA LYS A 44 10.13 5.44 6.89
C LYS A 44 9.72 4.00 7.22
N ILE A 45 8.58 3.84 7.87
CA ILE A 45 7.96 2.56 8.13
C ILE A 45 6.71 2.47 7.26
N GLN A 46 6.82 1.74 6.16
CA GLN A 46 5.72 1.50 5.23
C GLN A 46 4.92 0.28 5.71
N PHE A 47 3.75 0.53 6.29
CA PHE A 47 2.84 -0.49 6.77
C PHE A 47 1.87 -0.87 5.65
N THR A 48 1.74 -2.17 5.37
CA THR A 48 0.75 -2.69 4.42
C THR A 48 -0.12 -3.79 5.02
N PHE A 49 -1.40 -3.75 4.69
CA PHE A 49 -2.35 -4.79 5.05
C PHE A 49 -2.24 -5.98 4.08
N ARG A 50 -2.35 -7.20 4.61
CA ARG A 50 -2.49 -8.43 3.81
C ARG A 50 -3.60 -9.33 4.35
N ASP A 51 -4.31 -10.02 3.46
CA ASP A 51 -5.36 -10.96 3.85
C ASP A 51 -4.78 -12.14 4.66
N ASN A 52 -5.54 -12.63 5.65
CA ASN A 52 -5.23 -13.85 6.38
C ASN A 52 -5.24 -15.09 5.46
N ALA A 53 -6.11 -15.09 4.45
CA ALA A 53 -6.44 -16.29 3.68
C ALA A 53 -5.37 -16.73 2.68
N ASN A 54 -4.41 -15.87 2.30
CA ASN A 54 -3.34 -16.24 1.39
C ASN A 54 -2.00 -15.61 1.80
N GLY A 55 -0.96 -16.44 1.82
CA GLY A 55 0.40 -16.05 2.18
C GLY A 55 1.09 -15.07 1.22
N GLY A 56 0.43 -14.71 0.11
CA GLY A 56 0.88 -13.84 -0.98
C GLY A 56 -0.32 -13.49 -1.89
N GLY A 57 -0.24 -12.39 -2.63
CA GLY A 57 -1.38 -11.61 -3.13
C GLY A 57 -2.42 -12.24 -4.07
N GLY A 58 -3.21 -11.37 -4.67
CA GLY A 58 -4.17 -11.64 -5.73
C GLY A 58 -5.63 -11.59 -5.29
N ASN A 59 -5.90 -11.34 -4.00
CA ASN A 59 -7.26 -11.23 -3.48
C ASN A 59 -7.84 -9.83 -3.73
N VAL A 60 -9.13 -9.80 -4.04
CA VAL A 60 -9.95 -8.58 -4.02
C VAL A 60 -10.95 -8.74 -2.90
N LEU A 61 -10.81 -7.91 -1.87
CA LEU A 61 -11.71 -7.93 -0.72
C LEU A 61 -13.04 -7.28 -1.08
N SER A 62 -14.12 -7.87 -0.57
CA SER A 62 -15.48 -7.36 -0.73
C SER A 62 -16.33 -7.70 0.50
N GLY A 63 -17.51 -7.07 0.61
CA GLY A 63 -18.44 -7.30 1.72
C GLY A 63 -17.80 -7.10 3.09
N ASP A 64 -18.06 -8.02 4.01
CA ASP A 64 -17.59 -7.94 5.39
C ASP A 64 -16.06 -7.94 5.52
N LYS A 65 -15.36 -8.64 4.61
CA LYS A 65 -13.89 -8.63 4.61
C LYS A 65 -13.31 -7.26 4.27
N LEU A 66 -13.90 -6.58 3.27
CA LEU A 66 -13.47 -5.22 2.92
C LEU A 66 -13.78 -4.24 4.05
N LYS A 67 -14.94 -4.38 4.68
CA LYS A 67 -15.31 -3.57 5.84
C LYS A 67 -14.31 -3.76 6.99
N GLN A 68 -13.97 -5.00 7.31
CA GLN A 68 -12.97 -5.31 8.34
C GLN A 68 -11.60 -4.70 8.01
N ALA A 69 -11.13 -4.84 6.77
CA ALA A 69 -9.87 -4.23 6.33
C ALA A 69 -9.89 -2.70 6.43
N ALA A 70 -11.02 -2.06 6.09
CA ALA A 70 -11.18 -0.62 6.23
C ALA A 70 -11.12 -0.19 7.70
N ASP A 71 -11.76 -0.94 8.61
CA ASP A 71 -11.71 -0.69 10.06
C ASP A 71 -10.27 -0.87 10.60
N ASP A 72 -9.54 -1.89 10.14
CA ASP A 72 -8.13 -2.09 10.49
C ASP A 72 -7.25 -0.92 10.04
N VAL A 73 -7.40 -0.45 8.80
CA VAL A 73 -6.67 0.74 8.29
C VAL A 73 -6.97 1.95 9.16
N LYS A 74 -8.24 2.20 9.48
CA LYS A 74 -8.64 3.31 10.35
C LYS A 74 -7.99 3.21 11.73
N ASN A 75 -7.95 2.02 12.33
CA ASN A 75 -7.36 1.80 13.65
C ASN A 75 -5.84 2.04 13.63
N VAL A 76 -5.13 1.51 12.63
CA VAL A 76 -3.68 1.71 12.47
C VAL A 76 -3.35 3.19 12.25
N VAL A 77 -4.09 3.86 11.37
CA VAL A 77 -3.94 5.31 11.13
C VAL A 77 -4.22 6.12 12.39
N SER A 78 -5.27 5.79 13.13
CA SER A 78 -5.60 6.51 14.37
C SER A 78 -4.48 6.38 15.41
N ALA A 79 -3.80 5.23 15.44
CA ALA A 79 -2.72 4.95 16.37
C ALA A 79 -1.37 5.56 15.94
N LEU A 80 -1.06 5.56 14.64
CA LEU A 80 0.29 5.82 14.13
C LEU A 80 0.38 6.94 13.10
N GLY A 81 -0.74 7.40 12.54
CA GLY A 81 -0.79 8.30 11.39
C GLY A 81 -0.22 9.70 11.62
N ASN A 82 -0.01 10.10 12.87
CA ASN A 82 0.63 11.38 13.23
C ASN A 82 2.16 11.29 13.27
N HIS A 83 2.74 10.09 13.15
CA HIS A 83 4.18 9.92 13.14
C HIS A 83 4.76 10.26 11.76
N PRO A 84 5.79 11.13 11.68
CA PRO A 84 6.38 11.53 10.40
C PRO A 84 7.06 10.37 9.65
N SER A 85 7.47 9.29 10.34
CA SER A 85 8.00 8.11 9.67
C SER A 85 6.94 7.15 9.13
N PHE A 86 5.67 7.27 9.55
CA PHE A 86 4.63 6.33 9.14
C PHE A 86 4.16 6.60 7.71
N VAL A 87 4.18 5.55 6.88
CA VAL A 87 3.66 5.54 5.51
C VAL A 87 2.62 4.42 5.42
N LEU A 88 1.42 4.75 4.95
CA LEU A 88 0.39 3.75 4.68
C LEU A 88 0.59 3.19 3.28
N ASP A 89 0.59 1.87 3.16
CA ASP A 89 0.47 1.11 1.92
C ASP A 89 -0.84 0.31 2.02
N THR A 90 -1.75 0.51 1.07
CA THR A 90 -3.15 0.13 1.25
C THR A 90 -3.36 -1.38 1.39
N PHE A 91 -2.84 -2.17 0.45
CA PHE A 91 -3.07 -3.60 0.41
C PHE A 91 -2.05 -4.34 -0.44
N ASN A 92 -1.38 -5.33 0.15
CA ASN A 92 -0.36 -6.12 -0.51
C ASN A 92 -0.92 -6.93 -1.68
N GLU A 93 -0.43 -6.62 -2.88
CA GLU A 93 -0.60 -7.37 -4.12
C GLU A 93 -2.07 -7.65 -4.44
N GLY A 94 -2.96 -6.68 -4.26
CA GLY A 94 -4.39 -6.85 -4.47
C GLY A 94 -4.76 -7.25 -5.89
N GLY A 95 -5.61 -8.26 -6.04
CA GLY A 95 -6.24 -8.66 -7.30
C GLY A 95 -5.34 -9.29 -8.36
N LYS A 96 -5.92 -10.18 -9.17
CA LYS A 96 -5.24 -10.84 -10.30
C LYS A 96 -5.29 -10.06 -11.61
N SER A 97 -6.10 -8.99 -11.64
CA SER A 97 -6.31 -8.14 -12.82
C SER A 97 -6.94 -6.80 -12.44
N ALA A 98 -6.82 -5.81 -13.33
CA ALA A 98 -7.37 -4.47 -13.21
C ALA A 98 -8.92 -4.47 -13.36
N THR A 99 -9.60 -4.90 -12.29
CA THR A 99 -11.07 -5.00 -12.22
C THR A 99 -11.69 -3.85 -11.42
N GLN A 100 -12.99 -3.59 -11.64
CA GLN A 100 -13.73 -2.61 -10.84
C GLN A 100 -13.69 -2.94 -9.34
N GLY A 101 -13.79 -4.23 -8.98
CA GLY A 101 -13.70 -4.65 -7.57
C GLY A 101 -12.35 -4.32 -6.93
N TRP A 102 -11.24 -4.43 -7.68
CA TRP A 102 -9.94 -3.98 -7.21
C TRP A 102 -9.92 -2.47 -6.95
N ALA A 103 -10.49 -1.68 -7.87
CA ALA A 103 -10.56 -0.22 -7.73
C ALA A 103 -11.43 0.18 -6.53
N ASP A 104 -12.56 -0.50 -6.32
CA ASP A 104 -13.48 -0.26 -5.21
C ASP A 104 -12.84 -0.61 -3.86
N MET A 105 -12.10 -1.72 -3.79
CA MET A 105 -11.31 -2.10 -2.63
C MET A 105 -10.29 -1.02 -2.28
N GLN A 106 -9.43 -0.65 -3.23
CA GLN A 106 -8.39 0.36 -3.01
C GLN A 106 -9.00 1.71 -2.62
N SER A 107 -10.06 2.15 -3.31
CA SER A 107 -10.77 3.39 -3.00
C SER A 107 -11.34 3.40 -1.58
N THR A 108 -11.85 2.25 -1.11
CA THR A 108 -12.42 2.12 0.25
C THR A 108 -11.33 2.24 1.32
N LEU A 109 -10.17 1.60 1.11
CA LEU A 109 -9.05 1.66 2.05
C LEU A 109 -8.44 3.07 2.10
N ILE A 110 -8.28 3.73 0.94
CA ILE A 110 -7.81 5.12 0.86
C ILE A 110 -8.76 6.05 1.63
N LYS A 111 -10.07 5.96 1.36
CA LYS A 111 -11.08 6.77 2.07
C LYS A 111 -11.04 6.53 3.56
N SER A 112 -10.95 5.27 4.00
CA SER A 112 -10.88 4.94 5.43
C SER A 112 -9.69 5.64 6.12
N ALA A 113 -8.52 5.64 5.49
CA ALA A 113 -7.35 6.34 6.02
C ALA A 113 -7.56 7.86 6.09
N ARG A 114 -8.13 8.47 5.05
CA ARG A 114 -8.38 9.92 5.01
C ARG A 114 -9.49 10.35 5.96
N ASP A 115 -10.55 9.58 6.11
CA ASP A 115 -11.64 9.80 7.07
C ASP A 115 -11.16 9.67 8.51
N ALA A 116 -10.14 8.83 8.75
CA ALA A 116 -9.43 8.74 10.02
C ALA A 116 -8.45 9.91 10.27
N GLY A 117 -8.34 10.85 9.33
CA GLY A 117 -7.54 12.06 9.45
C GLY A 117 -6.10 11.94 8.95
N TYR A 118 -5.72 10.86 8.27
CA TYR A 118 -4.34 10.69 7.83
C TYR A 118 -3.91 11.77 6.83
N LYS A 119 -2.78 12.42 7.11
CA LYS A 119 -2.19 13.47 6.26
C LYS A 119 -0.88 13.08 5.58
N GLY A 120 -0.36 11.88 5.87
CA GLY A 120 0.84 11.36 5.24
C GLY A 120 0.60 10.78 3.84
N ASP A 121 1.68 10.24 3.28
CA ASP A 121 1.71 9.60 1.97
C ASP A 121 0.99 8.25 2.01
N ILE A 122 0.19 7.98 0.97
CA ILE A 122 -0.47 6.69 0.78
C ILE A 122 0.12 6.05 -0.48
N VAL A 123 0.70 4.87 -0.29
CA VAL A 123 1.13 3.97 -1.35
C VAL A 123 -0.04 3.07 -1.74
N VAL A 124 -0.28 2.94 -3.04
CA VAL A 124 -1.30 2.04 -3.60
C VAL A 124 -0.58 1.06 -4.51
N GLU A 125 -0.60 -0.22 -4.13
CA GLU A 125 -0.07 -1.29 -4.97
C GLU A 125 -1.00 -1.58 -6.15
N ASP A 126 -0.40 -1.81 -7.31
CA ASP A 126 -1.13 -2.09 -8.53
C ASP A 126 -1.88 -3.45 -8.48
N SER A 127 -2.78 -3.62 -9.44
CA SER A 127 -3.37 -4.91 -9.80
C SER A 127 -2.34 -5.88 -10.39
N ASN A 128 -2.78 -7.07 -10.81
CA ASN A 128 -1.92 -8.14 -11.32
C ASN A 128 -0.88 -8.58 -10.27
N TRP A 129 -1.34 -8.89 -9.05
CA TRP A 129 -0.46 -9.23 -7.91
C TRP A 129 0.58 -8.15 -7.60
N GLY A 130 0.18 -6.87 -7.72
CA GLY A 130 1.11 -5.75 -7.57
C GLY A 130 1.92 -5.43 -8.83
N GLY A 131 1.90 -6.25 -9.87
CA GLY A 131 2.80 -6.09 -11.02
C GLY A 131 2.36 -5.08 -12.09
N GLY A 132 1.13 -4.57 -12.08
CA GLY A 132 0.69 -3.59 -13.09
C GLY A 132 0.88 -4.09 -14.52
N LEU A 133 1.30 -3.22 -15.46
CA LEU A 133 1.57 -3.61 -16.85
C LEU A 133 2.77 -4.56 -17.01
N THR A 134 3.57 -4.74 -15.96
CA THR A 134 4.72 -5.64 -16.05
C THR A 134 4.34 -7.10 -15.87
N ALA A 135 3.20 -7.37 -15.21
CA ALA A 135 2.66 -8.71 -14.97
C ALA A 135 1.31 -8.97 -15.67
N GLY A 136 0.63 -7.95 -16.21
CA GLY A 136 -0.67 -8.09 -16.88
C GLY A 136 -0.87 -7.12 -18.03
N GLY A 137 -1.99 -7.27 -18.75
CA GLY A 137 -2.31 -6.46 -19.93
C GLY A 137 -2.80 -5.03 -19.64
N GLU A 138 -3.22 -4.75 -18.41
CA GLU A 138 -3.68 -3.42 -17.96
C GLU A 138 -3.20 -3.15 -16.53
N SER A 139 -2.71 -1.94 -16.26
CA SER A 139 -2.47 -1.44 -14.90
C SER A 139 -3.79 -0.92 -14.31
N GLY A 140 -4.08 -1.32 -13.07
CA GLY A 140 -5.21 -0.84 -12.30
C GLY A 140 -5.00 0.60 -11.86
N LEU A 141 -3.76 0.95 -11.49
CA LEU A 141 -3.38 2.33 -11.14
C LEU A 141 -3.65 3.29 -12.30
N VAL A 142 -3.31 2.88 -13.53
CA VAL A 142 -3.55 3.69 -14.74
C VAL A 142 -5.03 3.71 -15.09
N LYS A 143 -5.68 2.54 -15.16
CA LYS A 143 -7.07 2.40 -15.59
C LYS A 143 -8.06 3.11 -14.68
N TYR A 144 -7.79 3.15 -13.38
CA TYR A 144 -8.69 3.71 -12.36
C TYR A 144 -8.10 4.94 -11.65
N ALA A 145 -7.11 5.61 -12.24
CA ALA A 145 -6.43 6.76 -11.64
C ALA A 145 -7.40 7.81 -11.09
N ASP A 146 -8.39 8.22 -11.89
CA ASP A 146 -9.37 9.24 -11.49
C ASP A 146 -10.21 8.79 -10.28
N GLN A 147 -10.61 7.52 -10.23
CA GLN A 147 -11.37 6.96 -9.11
C GLN A 147 -10.52 6.95 -7.83
N LEU A 148 -9.27 6.52 -7.93
CA LEU A 148 -8.34 6.48 -6.79
C LEU A 148 -8.03 7.89 -6.28
N LYS A 149 -7.82 8.86 -7.17
CA LYS A 149 -7.62 10.28 -6.81
C LYS A 149 -8.86 10.88 -6.16
N ALA A 150 -10.05 10.58 -6.68
CA ALA A 150 -11.30 11.01 -6.07
C ALA A 150 -11.47 10.41 -4.66
N ALA A 151 -11.04 9.16 -4.44
CA ALA A 151 -11.03 8.53 -3.12
C ALA A 151 -10.02 9.18 -2.16
N ASN A 152 -8.86 9.62 -2.66
CA ASN A 152 -7.88 10.36 -1.86
C ASN A 152 -8.38 11.74 -1.44
N GLY A 153 -9.30 12.34 -2.19
CA GLY A 153 -9.86 13.66 -1.89
C GLY A 153 -8.91 14.82 -2.23
N SER A 154 -9.46 16.04 -2.21
CA SER A 154 -8.68 17.26 -2.48
C SER A 154 -7.84 17.68 -1.27
N ASN A 155 -6.74 18.41 -1.52
CA ASN A 155 -5.83 18.95 -0.50
C ASN A 155 -5.04 17.92 0.33
N ASN A 156 -5.03 16.65 -0.08
CA ASN A 156 -4.12 15.64 0.47
C ASN A 156 -2.90 15.47 -0.44
N PRO A 157 -1.77 14.93 0.07
CA PRO A 157 -0.65 14.52 -0.78
C PRO A 157 -1.11 13.57 -1.88
N GLY A 158 -0.41 13.62 -3.02
CA GLY A 158 -0.65 12.69 -4.13
C GLY A 158 -0.50 11.23 -3.68
N LEU A 159 -1.24 10.33 -4.32
CA LEU A 159 -1.03 8.90 -4.12
C LEU A 159 0.29 8.47 -4.78
N ILE A 160 0.97 7.52 -4.18
CA ILE A 160 2.19 6.91 -4.73
C ILE A 160 1.81 5.55 -5.30
N GLY A 161 1.99 5.35 -6.61
CA GLY A 161 1.82 4.03 -7.23
C GLY A 161 2.99 3.11 -6.87
N SER A 162 2.69 1.86 -6.49
CA SER A 162 3.69 0.82 -6.21
C SER A 162 3.51 -0.38 -7.13
N ILE A 163 4.63 -0.89 -7.64
CA ILE A 163 4.67 -2.07 -8.51
C ILE A 163 5.63 -3.10 -7.93
N HIS A 164 5.26 -4.37 -8.00
CA HIS A 164 6.11 -5.51 -7.70
C HIS A 164 6.65 -6.13 -9.01
N GLU A 165 7.89 -5.80 -9.37
CA GLU A 165 8.56 -6.40 -10.54
C GLU A 165 9.32 -7.67 -10.15
N TYR A 166 8.82 -8.83 -10.58
CA TYR A 166 9.47 -10.12 -10.32
C TYR A 166 10.09 -10.75 -11.57
N ALA A 167 9.68 -10.36 -12.78
CA ALA A 167 9.98 -11.11 -13.98
C ALA A 167 11.33 -10.69 -14.60
N SER A 168 12.29 -11.61 -14.64
CA SER A 168 13.66 -11.41 -15.14
C SER A 168 13.84 -11.67 -16.65
N GLY A 169 12.82 -11.40 -17.45
CA GLY A 169 12.86 -11.57 -18.92
C GLY A 169 13.75 -10.54 -19.63
N ALA A 170 14.15 -10.85 -20.88
CA ALA A 170 14.93 -9.93 -21.72
C ALA A 170 14.19 -8.60 -22.02
N ASP A 171 12.88 -8.57 -21.81
CA ASP A 171 12.00 -7.41 -21.97
C ASP A 171 11.69 -6.67 -20.67
N ALA A 172 12.29 -7.06 -19.52
CA ALA A 172 11.98 -6.49 -18.21
C ALA A 172 12.17 -4.96 -18.17
N SER A 173 13.28 -4.45 -18.73
CA SER A 173 13.53 -3.01 -18.80
C SER A 173 12.47 -2.27 -19.61
N SER A 174 11.99 -2.86 -20.72
CA SER A 174 10.93 -2.26 -21.53
C SER A 174 9.56 -2.29 -20.85
N ARG A 175 9.24 -3.38 -20.13
CA ARG A 175 8.00 -3.48 -19.34
C ARG A 175 7.97 -2.42 -18.24
N LEU A 176 9.04 -2.30 -17.46
CA LEU A 176 9.18 -1.29 -16.42
C LEU A 176 9.12 0.15 -16.98
N SER A 177 9.80 0.41 -18.10
CA SER A 177 9.77 1.74 -18.74
C SER A 177 8.37 2.13 -19.22
N SER A 178 7.61 1.16 -19.73
CA SER A 178 6.24 1.35 -20.19
C SER A 178 5.30 1.65 -19.02
N GLU A 179 5.46 0.93 -17.91
CA GLU A 179 4.72 1.14 -16.67
C GLU A 179 4.98 2.54 -16.10
N ILE A 180 6.24 2.93 -15.93
CA ILE A 180 6.62 4.28 -15.44
C ILE A 180 6.00 5.37 -16.31
N LYS A 181 6.07 5.21 -17.64
CA LYS A 181 5.48 6.17 -18.58
C LYS A 181 3.96 6.24 -18.44
N ALA A 182 3.29 5.11 -18.27
CA ALA A 182 1.84 5.04 -18.12
C ALA A 182 1.40 5.71 -16.82
N LEU A 183 2.04 5.42 -15.69
CA LEU A 183 1.77 6.07 -14.40
C LEU A 183 2.03 7.58 -14.47
N THR A 184 3.16 8.01 -15.04
CA THR A 184 3.46 9.44 -15.21
C THR A 184 2.40 10.16 -16.03
N SER A 185 1.84 9.48 -17.04
CA SER A 185 0.78 10.04 -17.89
C SER A 185 -0.59 10.09 -17.20
N ALA A 186 -0.86 9.13 -16.31
CA ALA A 186 -2.07 9.10 -15.50
C ALA A 186 -2.07 10.20 -14.42
N GLY A 187 -0.87 10.68 -14.03
CA GLY A 187 -0.63 11.74 -13.05
C GLY A 187 -0.95 11.32 -11.62
#